data_AF-A0A0F9ACE3-F1
#
_entry.id   AF-A0A0F9ACE3-F1
#
_cell.length_a   1.000
_cell.length_b   1.000
_cell.length_c   1.000
_cell.angle_alpha   90.00
_cell.angle_beta   90.00
_cell.angle_gamma   90.00
#
_symmetry.space_group_name_H-M   'P 1'
#
loop_
_entity.id
_entity.type
_entity.pdbx_description
1 polymer ?
#
loop_
_entity_poly.entity_id
_entity_poly.type
_entity_poly.pdbx_seq_one_letter_code
_entity_poly.pdbx_strand_id
1 'polypeptide(L)'
;MVLQTPFIAKHKGRDWMLMMDHIILYAGPIIFTLVFFERYQLWKAIFILVGHLLPDLWKSRQPKDEAHWYCLYIDQGIHLFQLIMVWWL
;
A
#
# COMPACT_ATOMS: atom_id res chain seq x y z
N MET A 1 6.77 -1.50 -11.77
CA MET A 1 5.88 -0.96 -10.72
C MET A 1 5.61 0.51 -11.08
N VAL A 2 4.56 0.77 -11.86
CA VAL A 2 4.34 2.06 -12.58
C VAL A 2 4.14 3.27 -11.63
N LEU A 3 3.85 3.03 -10.35
CA LEU A 3 3.61 4.08 -9.35
C LEU A 3 4.70 4.23 -8.28
N GLN A 4 5.76 3.40 -8.28
CA GLN A 4 6.88 3.52 -7.33
C GLN A 4 8.14 3.94 -8.07
N THR A 5 8.32 5.24 -8.24
CA THR A 5 9.54 5.81 -8.82
C THR A 5 10.75 5.60 -7.89
N PRO A 6 11.99 5.63 -8.42
CA PRO A 6 13.19 5.57 -7.59
C PRO A 6 13.23 6.66 -6.50
N PHE A 7 12.68 7.84 -6.79
CA PHE A 7 12.53 8.94 -5.83
C PHE A 7 11.68 8.51 -4.62
N ILE A 8 10.46 8.03 -4.88
CA ILE A 8 9.53 7.58 -3.83
C ILE A 8 10.14 6.44 -3.04
N ALA A 9 10.70 5.43 -3.71
CA ALA A 9 11.36 4.30 -3.04
C ALA A 9 12.55 4.74 -2.16
N LYS A 10 13.29 5.77 -2.57
CA LYS A 10 14.45 6.27 -1.81
C LYS A 10 14.02 7.11 -0.61
N HIS A 11 12.94 7.88 -0.71
CA HIS A 11 12.64 8.95 0.25
C HIS A 11 11.45 8.65 1.18
N LYS A 12 10.50 7.79 0.79
CA LYS A 12 9.28 7.54 1.59
C LYS A 12 9.55 7.02 3.00
N GLY A 13 10.65 6.30 3.20
CA GLY A 13 11.05 5.80 4.53
C GLY A 13 11.53 6.88 5.51
N ARG A 14 11.81 8.10 5.03
CA ARG A 14 12.32 9.22 5.84
C ARG A 14 11.38 10.42 5.84
N ASP A 15 10.59 10.56 4.78
CA ASP A 15 9.60 11.61 4.62
C ASP A 15 8.19 11.03 4.85
N TRP A 16 7.62 11.38 6.01
CA TRP A 16 6.28 10.92 6.39
C TRP A 16 5.18 11.47 5.50
N MET A 17 5.33 12.68 4.95
CA MET A 17 4.36 13.23 4.01
C MET A 17 4.33 12.39 2.73
N LEU A 18 5.51 12.06 2.20
CA LEU A 18 5.65 11.21 1.02
C LEU A 18 5.11 9.79 1.27
N MET A 19 5.28 9.25 2.48
CA MET A 19 4.68 7.97 2.88
C MET A 19 3.15 8.05 2.88
N MET A 20 2.57 9.11 3.46
CA MET A 20 1.11 9.30 3.49
C MET A 20 0.54 9.48 2.08
N ASP A 21 1.18 10.29 1.24
CA ASP A 21 0.75 10.48 -0.16
C ASP A 21 0.75 9.15 -0.93
N HIS A 22 1.80 8.35 -0.77
CA HIS A 22 1.89 7.03 -1.38
C HIS A 22 0.75 6.10 -0.91
N ILE A 23 0.43 6.13 0.39
CA ILE A 23 -0.64 5.29 0.93
C ILE A 23 -2.01 5.75 0.47
N ILE A 24 -2.26 7.06 0.45
CA ILE A 24 -3.54 7.63 0.00
C ILE A 24 -3.74 7.37 -1.49
N LEU A 25 -2.70 7.46 -2.32
CA LEU A 25 -2.79 7.15 -3.75
C LEU A 25 -3.15 5.68 -4.02
N TYR A 26 -2.77 4.76 -3.13
CA TYR A 26 -3.21 3.37 -3.20
C TYR A 26 -4.61 3.17 -2.61
N ALA A 27 -4.82 3.62 -1.37
CA ALA A 27 -6.05 3.34 -0.62
C ALA A 27 -7.26 4.15 -1.09
N GLY A 28 -7.05 5.40 -1.50
CA GLY A 28 -8.09 6.35 -1.88
C GLY A 28 -8.99 5.83 -3.01
N PRO A 29 -8.44 5.43 -4.17
CA PRO A 29 -9.23 4.86 -5.26
C PRO A 29 -10.01 3.60 -4.86
N ILE A 30 -9.42 2.74 -4.01
CA ILE A 30 -10.08 1.52 -3.54
C ILE A 30 -11.26 1.87 -2.62
N ILE A 31 -11.05 2.77 -1.65
CA ILE A 31 -12.10 3.24 -0.75
C ILE A 31 -13.22 3.93 -1.54
N PHE A 32 -12.87 4.80 -2.50
CA PHE A 32 -13.84 5.44 -3.39
C PHE A 32 -14.68 4.41 -4.16
N THR A 33 -14.03 3.36 -4.69
CA THR A 33 -14.71 2.26 -5.37
C THR A 33 -15.68 1.54 -4.42
N LEU A 34 -15.28 1.24 -3.19
CA LEU A 34 -16.15 0.59 -2.21
C LEU A 34 -17.36 1.46 -1.84
N VAL A 35 -17.19 2.78 -1.75
CA VAL A 35 -18.29 3.73 -1.51
C VAL A 35 -19.24 3.76 -2.71
N PHE A 36 -18.70 3.84 -3.92
CA PHE A 36 -19.48 3.89 -5.16
C PHE A 36 -20.36 2.64 -5.36
N PHE A 37 -19.90 1.46 -4.96
CA PHE A 37 -20.65 0.21 -5.04
C PHE A 37 -21.45 -0.13 -3.76
N GLU A 38 -21.60 0.81 -2.82
CA GLU A 38 -22.31 0.60 -1.55
C GLU A 38 -21.76 -0.56 -0.70
N ARG A 39 -20.48 -0.93 -0.87
CA ARG A 39 -19.79 -2.00 -0.11
C ARG A 39 -18.92 -1.46 1.03
N TYR A 40 -18.93 -0.15 1.24
CA TYR A 40 -18.05 0.51 2.21
C TYR A 40 -18.40 0.13 3.66
N GLN A 41 -17.36 -0.22 4.41
CA GLN A 41 -17.40 -0.38 5.86
C GLN A 41 -16.10 0.18 6.44
N LEU A 42 -16.18 0.83 7.61
CA LEU A 42 -15.02 1.51 8.21
C LEU A 42 -13.80 0.59 8.40
N TRP A 43 -14.03 -0.69 8.75
CA TRP A 43 -12.94 -1.64 8.93
C TRP A 43 -12.16 -1.90 7.63
N LYS A 44 -12.81 -1.83 6.45
CA LYS A 44 -12.16 -2.01 5.15
C LYS A 44 -11.19 -0.88 4.85
N ALA A 45 -11.57 0.35 5.19
CA ALA A 45 -10.68 1.50 5.07
C ALA A 45 -9.47 1.38 6.00
N ILE A 46 -9.70 1.03 7.27
CA ILE A 46 -8.62 0.81 8.25
C ILE A 46 -7.69 -0.31 7.77
N PHE A 47 -8.25 -1.41 7.27
CA PHE A 47 -7.51 -2.57 6.79
C PHE A 47 -6.66 -2.27 5.55
N ILE A 48 -7.17 -1.49 4.59
CA ILE A 48 -6.39 -1.06 3.43
C ILE A 48 -5.26 -0.12 3.86
N LEU A 49 -5.58 0.90 4.66
CA LEU A 49 -4.62 1.93 5.09
C LEU A 49 -3.49 1.34 5.93
N VAL A 50 -3.82 0.63 7.01
CA VAL A 50 -2.84 0.03 7.91
C VAL A 50 -2.11 -1.12 7.23
N GLY A 51 -2.83 -1.96 6.48
CA GLY A 51 -2.27 -3.10 5.78
C GLY A 51 -1.33 -2.72 4.64
N HIS A 52 -1.40 -1.50 4.11
CA HIS A 52 -0.42 -0.97 3.16
C HIS A 52 0.71 -0.19 3.85
N LEU A 53 0.40 0.56 4.91
CA LEU A 53 1.39 1.30 5.70
C LEU A 53 2.45 0.38 6.34
N LEU A 54 2.03 -0.71 6.98
CA LEU A 54 2.95 -1.57 7.74
C LEU A 54 4.01 -2.25 6.83
N PRO A 55 3.65 -2.87 5.70
CA PRO A 55 4.63 -3.39 4.75
C PRO A 55 5.53 -2.29 4.22
N ASP A 56 5.01 -1.10 3.93
CA ASP A 56 5.83 0.01 3.43
C ASP A 56 6.87 0.50 4.44
N LEU A 57 6.49 0.61 5.72
CA LEU A 57 7.43 0.89 6.80
C LEU A 57 8.48 -0.20 6.94
N TRP A 58 8.08 -1.47 6.89
CA TRP A 58 9.00 -2.60 6.96
C TRP A 58 9.99 -2.61 5.79
N LYS A 59 9.51 -2.52 4.54
CA LYS A 59 10.34 -2.48 3.33
C LYS A 59 11.28 -1.28 3.31
N SER A 60 10.85 -0.13 3.83
CA SER A 60 11.68 1.07 3.89
C SER A 60 12.95 0.90 4.74
N ARG A 61 12.95 -0.07 5.66
CA ARG A 61 14.05 -0.43 6.55
C ARG A 61 14.92 -1.56 6.01
N GLN A 62 14.51 -2.22 4.92
CA GLN A 62 15.29 -3.29 4.30
C GLN A 62 16.44 -2.72 3.45
N PRO A 63 17.54 -3.47 3.29
CA PRO A 63 18.58 -3.14 2.33
C PRO A 63 17.99 -2.92 0.93
N LYS A 64 18.52 -1.93 0.21
CA LYS A 64 18.17 -1.63 -1.19
C LYS A 64 19.25 -2.19 -2.12
N ASP A 65 19.66 -3.43 -1.82
CA ASP A 65 20.56 -4.21 -2.67
C ASP A 65 19.77 -4.88 -3.79
N GLU A 66 20.43 -5.72 -4.57
CA GLU A 66 19.76 -6.44 -5.64
C GLU A 66 18.61 -7.29 -5.09
N ALA A 67 18.73 -7.90 -3.90
CA ALA A 67 17.70 -8.75 -3.28
C ALA A 67 16.36 -8.05 -2.92
N HIS A 68 16.23 -6.74 -3.16
CA HIS A 68 15.01 -5.97 -2.91
C HIS A 68 13.78 -6.43 -3.72
N TRP A 69 13.96 -7.21 -4.79
CA TRP A 69 12.84 -7.78 -5.58
C TRP A 69 11.85 -8.59 -4.73
N TYR A 70 12.32 -9.32 -3.73
CA TYR A 70 11.47 -10.14 -2.86
C TYR A 70 10.48 -9.28 -2.06
N CYS A 71 10.94 -8.12 -1.57
CA CYS A 71 10.09 -7.16 -0.88
C CYS A 71 8.96 -6.65 -1.77
N LEU A 72 9.22 -6.47 -3.07
CA LEU A 72 8.21 -6.04 -4.04
C LEU A 72 7.18 -7.13 -4.31
N TYR A 73 7.59 -8.41 -4.40
CA TYR A 73 6.65 -9.52 -4.59
C TYR A 73 5.75 -9.73 -3.37
N ILE A 74 6.29 -9.63 -2.16
CA ILE A 74 5.46 -9.67 -0.94
C ILE A 74 4.43 -8.55 -0.96
N ASP A 75 4.87 -7.34 -1.28
CA ASP A 75 3.99 -6.18 -1.32
C ASP A 75 2.81 -6.38 -2.26
N GLN A 76 3.08 -6.84 -3.48
CA GLN A 76 2.03 -7.13 -4.46
C GLN A 76 1.11 -8.27 -3.99
N GLY A 77 1.65 -9.28 -3.30
CA GLY A 77 0.85 -10.34 -2.68
C GLY A 77 -0.09 -9.81 -1.59
N ILE A 78 0.39 -8.88 -0.75
CA ILE A 78 -0.42 -8.22 0.27
C ILE A 78 -1.48 -7.34 -0.38
N HIS A 79 -1.16 -6.59 -1.45
CA HIS A 79 -2.14 -5.80 -2.18
C HIS A 79 -3.27 -6.65 -2.74
N LEU A 80 -2.93 -7.76 -3.41
CA LEU A 80 -3.92 -8.68 -3.96
C LEU A 80 -4.80 -9.28 -2.85
N PHE A 81 -4.19 -9.71 -1.75
CA PHE A 81 -4.93 -10.20 -0.58
C PHE A 81 -5.89 -9.13 -0.04
N GLN A 82 -5.42 -7.89 0.10
CA GLN A 82 -6.26 -6.79 0.58
C GLN A 82 -7.47 -6.58 -0.32
N LEU A 83 -7.26 -6.50 -1.64
CA LEU A 83 -8.33 -6.31 -2.63
C LEU A 83 -9.37 -7.42 -2.58
N ILE A 84 -8.93 -8.69 -2.48
CA ILE A 84 -9.83 -9.85 -2.34
C ILE A 84 -10.66 -9.70 -1.06
N MET A 85 -10.00 -9.43 0.07
CA MET A 85 -10.69 -9.35 1.37
C MET A 85 -11.72 -8.23 1.43
N VAL A 86 -11.40 -7.03 0.95
CA VAL A 86 -12.35 -5.89 1.00
C VAL A 86 -13.48 -6.00 0.00
N TRP A 87 -13.27 -6.75 -1.08
CA TRP A 87 -14.30 -7.00 -2.06
C TRP A 87 -15.28 -8.06 -1.57
N TRP A 88 -14.79 -9.20 -1.07
CA TRP A 88 -15.65 -10.36 -0.77
C TRP A 88 -16.26 -10.35 0.64
N LEU A 89 -15.60 -9.74 1.62
CA LEU A 89 -16.16 -9.46 2.95
C LEU A 89 -16.78 -8.07 2.98
#